data_AF-A0A9R1JHD8-F1
#
_entry.id   AF-A0A9R1JHD8-F1
#
_cell.length_a   1.000
_cell.length_b   1.000
_cell.length_c   1.000
_cell.angle_alpha   90.00
_cell.angle_beta   90.00
_cell.angle_gamma   90.00
#
_symmetry.space_group_name_H-M   'P 1'
#
loop_
_entity.id
_entity.type
_entity.pdbx_description
1 polymer ?
#
loop_
_entity_poly.entity_id
_entity_poly.type
_entity_poly.pdbx_seq_one_letter_code
_entity_poly.pdbx_strand_id
1 'polypeptide(L)'
;MESFLLEYAMMAGNNVKAQRDRLLQLQRRLQRLQAATAEDHNAKLGVLAMDLFKVYYIGLEYGARTLTTCIRFARQKGVLLSPPTMNFAVMNDEQLHDALLAQQFPARPTTHTQAIDRAMAALLAIKLLEEHLLPRCVECLVGGEAPVPGRPRDPSPDPVAADTTEGLANADLSDDPDATAKTGSKPRHAARGGGGGEVEKALDYMYRANRMVSLAVKHIDVSVAVLSRFLDPKKLASLTDYCDDHIYISEEGPYPSSDSD
;
A
#
# COMPACT_ATOMS: atom_id res chain seq x y z
N MET A 1 7.23 -25.49 19.44
CA MET A 1 6.14 -24.64 18.89
C MET A 1 6.67 -23.22 18.64
N GLU A 2 7.43 -22.74 19.62
CA GLU A 2 8.03 -21.45 19.78
C GLU A 2 9.02 -21.12 18.66
N SER A 3 9.87 -22.08 18.25
CA SER A 3 10.82 -21.90 17.14
C SER A 3 10.13 -21.54 15.83
N PHE A 4 9.07 -22.27 15.46
CA PHE A 4 8.31 -22.04 14.23
C PHE A 4 7.57 -20.70 14.26
N LEU A 5 6.90 -20.38 15.37
CA LEU A 5 6.21 -19.08 15.50
C LEU A 5 7.19 -17.91 15.40
N LEU A 6 8.35 -18.05 16.04
CA LEU A 6 9.39 -17.04 16.07
C LEU A 6 10.03 -16.85 14.69
N GLU A 7 10.36 -17.93 13.99
CA GLU A 7 10.95 -17.92 12.64
C GLU A 7 10.09 -17.09 11.68
N TYR A 8 8.78 -17.41 11.62
CA TYR A 8 7.85 -16.69 10.74
C TYR A 8 7.64 -15.25 11.19
N ALA A 9 7.59 -14.97 12.49
CA ALA A 9 7.49 -13.59 12.97
C ALA A 9 8.75 -12.76 12.62
N MET A 10 9.95 -13.36 12.69
CA MET A 10 11.21 -12.71 12.33
C MET A 10 11.34 -12.48 10.83
N MET A 11 11.05 -13.50 10.00
CA MET A 11 11.02 -13.35 8.54
C MET A 11 10.04 -12.24 8.11
N ALA A 12 8.83 -12.21 8.70
CA ALA A 12 7.89 -11.12 8.43
C ALA A 12 8.46 -9.76 8.84
N GLY A 13 9.08 -9.68 10.01
CA GLY A 13 9.69 -8.44 10.52
C GLY A 13 10.77 -7.89 9.60
N ASN A 14 11.68 -8.74 9.13
CA ASN A 14 12.76 -8.33 8.25
C ASN A 14 12.23 -7.77 6.91
N ASN A 15 11.24 -8.45 6.33
CA ASN A 15 10.62 -8.02 5.07
C ASN A 15 9.83 -6.71 5.21
N VAL A 16 9.00 -6.59 6.25
CA VAL A 16 8.18 -5.39 6.48
C VAL A 16 9.05 -4.17 6.83
N LYS A 17 10.16 -4.36 7.57
CA LYS A 17 11.15 -3.30 7.86
C LYS A 17 11.78 -2.76 6.59
N ALA A 18 12.22 -3.64 5.67
CA ALA A 18 12.78 -3.22 4.40
C ALA A 18 11.77 -2.37 3.58
N GLN A 19 10.48 -2.76 3.58
CA GLN A 19 9.44 -2.00 2.89
C GLN A 19 9.10 -0.67 3.57
N ARG A 20 9.10 -0.59 4.90
CA ARG A 20 9.00 0.70 5.61
C ARG A 20 10.09 1.66 5.13
N ASP A 21 11.33 1.20 5.06
CA ASP A 21 12.45 2.05 4.70
C ASP A 21 12.35 2.52 3.23
N ARG A 22 11.87 1.65 2.33
CA ARG A 22 11.54 2.01 0.95
C ARG A 22 10.39 3.02 0.86
N LEU A 23 9.30 2.84 1.63
CA LEU A 23 8.19 3.81 1.68
C LEU A 23 8.64 5.19 2.18
N LEU A 24 9.56 5.26 3.14
CA LEU A 24 10.14 6.51 3.62
C LEU A 24 11.01 7.19 2.55
N GLN A 25 11.70 6.42 1.71
CA GLN A 25 12.44 6.96 0.58
C GLN A 25 11.50 7.51 -0.51
N LEU A 26 10.44 6.77 -0.84
CA LEU A 26 9.44 7.17 -1.82
C LEU A 26 8.67 8.42 -1.38
N GLN A 27 8.30 8.52 -0.09
CA GLN A 27 7.67 9.74 0.45
C GLN A 27 8.57 10.96 0.28
N ARG A 28 9.87 10.84 0.61
CA ARG A 28 10.85 11.94 0.41
C ARG A 28 11.02 12.32 -1.05
N ARG A 29 10.92 11.36 -1.98
CA ARG A 29 10.95 11.62 -3.41
C ARG A 29 9.68 12.36 -3.86
N LEU A 30 8.51 11.95 -3.38
CA LEU A 30 7.24 12.62 -3.69
C LEU A 30 7.21 14.07 -3.18
N GLN A 31 7.68 14.31 -1.96
CA GLN A 31 7.82 15.67 -1.39
C GLN A 31 8.72 16.57 -2.26
N ARG A 32 9.85 16.05 -2.74
CA ARG A 32 10.75 16.78 -3.65
C ARG A 32 10.09 17.10 -4.98
N LEU A 33 9.33 16.14 -5.54
CA LEU A 33 8.59 16.36 -6.78
C LEU A 33 7.49 17.40 -6.60
N GLN A 34 6.76 17.38 -5.48
CA GLN A 34 5.73 18.39 -5.18
C GLN A 34 6.31 19.81 -5.14
N ALA A 35 7.53 19.98 -4.62
CA ALA A 35 8.21 21.28 -4.53
C ALA A 35 8.83 21.74 -5.87
N ALA A 36 8.93 20.87 -6.87
CA ALA A 36 9.64 21.15 -8.12
C ALA A 36 8.68 21.26 -9.32
N THR A 37 8.73 22.38 -10.04
CA THR A 37 8.09 22.53 -11.35
C THR A 37 9.09 22.12 -12.44
N ALA A 38 9.11 20.84 -12.79
CA ALA A 38 10.03 20.29 -13.78
C ALA A 38 9.27 19.89 -15.06
N GLU A 39 9.94 20.05 -16.21
CA GLU A 39 9.65 19.24 -17.39
C GLU A 39 9.83 17.75 -16.97
N ASP A 40 8.94 16.86 -17.43
CA ASP A 40 8.82 15.45 -17.01
C ASP A 40 8.20 15.16 -15.63
N HIS A 41 7.55 16.13 -14.98
CA HIS A 41 6.89 15.91 -13.68
C HIS A 41 5.96 14.69 -13.69
N ASN A 42 5.10 14.54 -14.70
CA ASN A 42 4.17 13.41 -14.82
C ASN A 42 4.89 12.07 -15.05
N ALA A 43 5.96 12.05 -15.84
CA ALA A 43 6.76 10.83 -16.04
C ALA A 43 7.42 10.39 -14.72
N LYS A 44 7.95 11.34 -13.95
CA LYS A 44 8.54 11.08 -12.62
C LYS A 44 7.51 10.57 -11.61
N LEU A 45 6.27 11.07 -11.65
CA LEU A 45 5.15 10.53 -10.86
C LEU A 45 4.78 9.11 -11.28
N GLY A 46 4.77 8.81 -12.58
CA GLY A 46 4.54 7.46 -13.09
C GLY A 46 5.59 6.45 -12.64
N VAL A 47 6.87 6.82 -12.64
CA VAL A 47 7.94 5.98 -12.07
C VAL A 47 7.74 5.75 -10.58
N LEU A 48 7.38 6.80 -9.83
CA LEU A 48 7.11 6.69 -8.39
C LEU A 48 5.92 5.76 -8.10
N ALA A 49 4.85 5.84 -8.89
CA ALA A 49 3.71 4.95 -8.79
C ALA A 49 4.09 3.49 -9.04
N MET A 50 4.95 3.22 -10.03
CA MET A 50 5.49 1.88 -10.28
C MET A 50 6.35 1.37 -9.12
N ASP A 51 7.20 2.22 -8.55
CA ASP A 51 8.02 1.87 -7.39
C ASP A 51 7.17 1.57 -6.15
N LEU A 52 6.06 2.28 -5.95
CA LEU A 52 5.08 1.97 -4.90
C LEU A 52 4.36 0.65 -5.14
N PHE A 53 4.03 0.35 -6.39
CA PHE A 53 3.42 -0.94 -6.76
C PHE A 53 4.35 -2.12 -6.43
N LYS A 54 5.67 -1.96 -6.64
CA LYS A 54 6.67 -2.96 -6.23
C LYS A 54 6.71 -3.16 -4.71
N VAL A 55 6.56 -2.09 -3.93
CA VAL A 55 6.48 -2.19 -2.45
C VAL A 55 5.29 -3.04 -2.01
N TYR A 56 4.12 -2.81 -2.62
CA TYR A 56 2.90 -3.57 -2.35
C TYR A 56 3.11 -5.07 -2.62
N TYR A 57 3.55 -5.43 -3.82
CA TYR A 57 3.50 -6.83 -4.29
C TYR A 57 4.59 -7.72 -3.70
N ILE A 58 5.68 -7.14 -3.23
CA ILE A 58 6.90 -7.92 -3.04
C ILE A 58 7.18 -8.15 -1.55
N GLY A 59 7.42 -7.09 -0.78
CA GLY A 59 7.80 -7.28 0.62
C GLY A 59 6.64 -7.25 1.60
N LEU A 60 5.59 -6.46 1.34
CA LEU A 60 4.43 -6.39 2.23
C LEU A 60 3.61 -7.69 2.13
N GLU A 61 3.32 -8.15 0.92
CA GLU A 61 2.55 -9.37 0.70
C GLU A 61 3.25 -10.59 1.30
N TYR A 62 4.58 -10.69 1.13
CA TYR A 62 5.36 -11.75 1.75
C TYR A 62 5.28 -11.68 3.29
N GLY A 63 5.43 -10.49 3.86
CA GLY A 63 5.26 -10.25 5.30
C GLY A 63 3.87 -10.68 5.81
N ALA A 64 2.81 -10.29 5.09
CA ALA A 64 1.43 -10.66 5.42
C ALA A 64 1.20 -12.18 5.36
N ARG A 65 1.70 -12.86 4.31
CA ARG A 65 1.61 -14.33 4.17
C ARG A 65 2.34 -15.06 5.30
N THR A 66 3.49 -14.54 5.68
CA THR A 66 4.33 -15.11 6.74
C THR A 66 3.64 -14.95 8.11
N LEU A 67 3.10 -13.77 8.42
CA LEU A 67 2.31 -13.53 9.63
C LEU A 67 1.03 -14.38 9.66
N THR A 68 0.33 -14.50 8.54
CA THR A 68 -0.86 -15.36 8.41
C THR A 68 -0.52 -16.81 8.76
N THR A 69 0.63 -17.30 8.29
CA THR A 69 1.11 -18.65 8.61
C THR A 69 1.42 -18.81 10.10
N CYS A 70 2.11 -17.82 10.69
CA CYS A 70 2.38 -17.77 12.13
C CYS A 70 1.09 -17.84 12.96
N ILE A 71 0.10 -16.99 12.67
CA ILE A 71 -1.18 -16.91 13.39
C ILE A 71 -1.98 -18.21 13.21
N ARG A 72 -2.04 -18.77 12.00
CA ARG A 72 -2.72 -20.04 11.72
C ARG A 72 -2.11 -21.18 12.52
N PHE A 73 -0.79 -21.27 12.59
CA PHE A 73 -0.10 -22.29 13.36
C PHE A 73 -0.37 -22.14 14.87
N ALA A 74 -0.32 -20.92 15.40
CA ALA A 74 -0.68 -20.63 16.79
C ALA A 74 -2.12 -21.09 17.12
N ARG A 75 -3.08 -20.83 16.23
CA ARG A 75 -4.48 -21.29 16.40
C ARG A 75 -4.60 -22.82 16.41
N GLN A 76 -3.89 -23.51 15.52
CA GLN A 76 -3.86 -24.98 15.51
C GLN A 76 -3.30 -25.58 16.82
N LYS A 77 -2.51 -24.81 17.56
CA LYS A 77 -1.96 -25.18 18.86
C LYS A 77 -2.79 -24.69 20.05
N GLY A 78 -3.98 -24.15 19.81
CA GLY A 78 -4.93 -23.75 20.85
C GLY A 78 -4.73 -22.33 21.38
N VAL A 79 -3.88 -21.50 20.75
CA VAL A 79 -3.78 -20.08 21.11
C VAL A 79 -4.96 -19.34 20.49
N LEU A 80 -5.86 -18.83 21.34
CA LEU A 80 -6.99 -18.01 20.92
C LEU A 80 -6.62 -16.53 20.91
N LEU A 81 -7.09 -15.80 19.90
CA LEU A 81 -6.96 -14.34 19.81
C LEU A 81 -7.87 -13.66 20.82
N SER A 82 -7.45 -12.51 21.34
CA SER A 82 -8.27 -11.74 22.25
C SER A 82 -9.47 -11.06 21.53
N PRO A 83 -10.58 -10.81 22.23
CA PRO A 83 -11.77 -10.19 21.63
C PRO A 83 -11.52 -8.84 20.92
N PRO A 84 -10.69 -7.91 21.43
CA PRO A 84 -10.40 -6.65 20.73
C PRO A 84 -9.83 -6.87 19.33
N THR A 85 -8.98 -7.89 19.17
CA THR A 85 -8.40 -8.26 17.88
C THR A 85 -9.45 -8.78 16.89
N MET A 86 -10.51 -9.44 17.38
CA MET A 86 -11.61 -9.91 16.52
C MET A 86 -12.50 -8.77 16.01
N ASN A 87 -12.66 -7.70 16.78
CA ASN A 87 -13.48 -6.55 16.38
C ASN A 87 -12.91 -5.80 15.18
N PHE A 88 -11.58 -5.87 14.95
CA PHE A 88 -10.97 -5.24 13.78
C PHE A 88 -11.41 -5.84 12.46
N ALA A 89 -11.80 -7.11 12.44
CA ALA A 89 -12.19 -7.80 11.21
C ALA A 89 -13.52 -7.29 10.61
N VAL A 90 -14.31 -6.53 11.37
CA VAL A 90 -15.60 -5.99 10.93
C VAL A 90 -15.62 -4.47 10.79
N MET A 91 -14.48 -3.81 11.04
CA MET A 91 -14.34 -2.36 10.88
C MET A 91 -14.13 -2.01 9.41
N ASN A 92 -14.63 -0.83 8.99
CA ASN A 92 -14.22 -0.27 7.70
C ASN A 92 -12.78 0.27 7.75
N ASP A 93 -12.19 0.58 6.59
CA ASP A 93 -10.78 0.96 6.48
C ASP A 93 -10.39 2.16 7.37
N GLU A 94 -11.25 3.19 7.46
CA GLU A 94 -11.01 4.38 8.27
C GLU A 94 -11.13 4.09 9.77
N GLN A 95 -12.15 3.32 10.17
CA GLN A 95 -12.31 2.86 11.55
C GLN A 95 -11.14 1.96 11.96
N LEU A 96 -10.69 1.08 11.07
CA LEU A 96 -9.56 0.18 11.29
C LEU A 96 -8.27 0.99 11.43
N HIS A 97 -8.04 1.97 10.56
CA HIS A 97 -6.91 2.89 10.65
C HIS A 97 -6.85 3.55 12.04
N ASP A 98 -7.94 4.18 12.47
CA ASP A 98 -7.99 4.90 13.75
C ASP A 98 -7.90 3.94 14.94
N ALA A 99 -8.55 2.78 14.88
CA ALA A 99 -8.48 1.78 15.92
C ALA A 99 -7.06 1.19 16.06
N LEU A 100 -6.36 0.95 14.95
CA LEU A 100 -4.95 0.51 14.97
C LEU A 100 -4.05 1.60 15.56
N LEU A 101 -4.21 2.86 15.15
CA LEU A 101 -3.45 3.98 15.73
C LEU A 101 -3.73 4.19 17.21
N ALA A 102 -4.96 3.95 17.66
CA ALA A 102 -5.36 4.01 19.06
C ALA A 102 -4.72 2.92 19.92
N GLN A 103 -4.11 1.88 19.34
CA GLN A 103 -3.31 0.89 20.06
C GLN A 103 -1.96 1.45 20.52
N GLN A 104 -1.92 2.69 21.02
CA GLN A 104 -0.71 3.27 21.58
C GLN A 104 -0.21 2.42 22.74
N PHE A 105 0.93 1.75 22.51
CA PHE A 105 1.77 1.08 23.50
C PHE A 105 1.02 0.29 24.60
N PRO A 106 0.19 -0.73 24.25
CA PRO A 106 -0.36 -1.61 25.26
C PRO A 106 0.80 -2.26 26.02
N ALA A 107 0.57 -2.57 27.30
CA ALA A 107 1.57 -3.15 28.18
C ALA A 107 2.40 -4.23 27.47
N ARG A 108 3.71 -4.25 27.74
CA ARG A 108 4.65 -5.20 27.13
C ARG A 108 4.05 -6.61 27.26
N PRO A 109 3.79 -7.31 26.14
CA PRO A 109 3.17 -8.62 26.22
C PRO A 109 4.03 -9.56 27.05
N THR A 110 3.39 -10.42 27.83
CA THR A 110 4.08 -11.42 28.66
C THR A 110 3.66 -12.83 28.31
N THR A 111 2.64 -13.01 27.46
CA THR A 111 2.07 -14.31 27.10
C THR A 111 2.12 -14.56 25.60
N HIS A 112 2.04 -15.85 25.22
CA HIS A 112 1.91 -16.26 23.81
C HIS A 112 0.68 -15.62 23.14
N THR A 113 -0.47 -15.64 23.79
CA THR A 113 -1.70 -15.01 23.28
C THR A 113 -1.49 -13.55 22.92
N GLN A 114 -0.91 -12.77 23.84
CA GLN A 114 -0.68 -11.36 23.59
C GLN A 114 0.37 -11.10 22.50
N ALA A 115 1.37 -11.99 22.35
CA ALA A 115 2.32 -11.92 21.23
C ALA A 115 1.61 -12.15 19.89
N ILE A 116 0.75 -13.18 19.82
CA ILE A 116 -0.03 -13.49 18.61
C ILE A 116 -1.07 -12.39 18.31
N ASP A 117 -1.65 -11.75 19.31
CA ASP A 117 -2.49 -10.56 19.12
C ASP A 117 -1.71 -9.41 18.47
N ARG A 118 -0.43 -9.22 18.83
CA ARG A 118 0.41 -8.23 18.15
C ARG A 118 0.71 -8.65 16.71
N ALA A 119 1.02 -9.92 16.45
CA ALA A 119 1.19 -10.41 15.09
C ALA A 119 -0.06 -10.20 14.23
N MET A 120 -1.26 -10.36 14.81
CA MET A 120 -2.54 -10.11 14.14
C MET A 120 -2.78 -8.61 13.90
N ALA A 121 -2.49 -7.74 14.87
CA ALA A 121 -2.55 -6.29 14.67
C ALA A 121 -1.59 -5.82 13.55
N ALA A 122 -0.38 -6.40 13.50
CA ALA A 122 0.56 -6.16 12.40
C ALA A 122 0.01 -6.62 11.05
N LEU A 123 -0.58 -7.82 10.99
CA LEU A 123 -1.19 -8.34 9.76
C LEU A 123 -2.31 -7.42 9.25
N LEU A 124 -3.19 -6.96 10.13
CA LEU A 124 -4.28 -6.04 9.78
C LEU A 124 -3.76 -4.68 9.31
N ALA A 125 -2.72 -4.15 9.94
CA ALA A 125 -2.03 -2.95 9.48
C ALA A 125 -1.43 -3.13 8.08
N ILE A 126 -0.81 -4.27 7.80
CA ILE A 126 -0.27 -4.58 6.47
C ILE A 126 -1.40 -4.73 5.43
N LYS A 127 -2.50 -5.37 5.81
CA LYS A 127 -3.67 -5.50 4.93
C LYS A 127 -4.30 -4.15 4.59
N LEU A 128 -4.40 -3.24 5.56
CA LEU A 128 -4.86 -1.87 5.31
C LEU A 128 -3.91 -1.10 4.38
N LEU A 129 -2.59 -1.33 4.47
CA LEU A 129 -1.62 -0.76 3.53
C LEU A 129 -1.85 -1.28 2.12
N GLU A 130 -1.96 -2.60 2.01
CA GLU A 130 -2.12 -3.30 0.75
C GLU A 130 -3.43 -2.89 0.09
N GLU A 131 -4.55 -3.09 0.76
CA GLU A 131 -5.87 -3.07 0.12
C GLU A 131 -6.45 -1.66 0.00
N HIS A 132 -5.92 -0.70 0.75
CA HIS A 132 -6.47 0.66 0.81
C HIS A 132 -5.42 1.75 0.57
N LEU A 133 -4.43 1.90 1.45
CA LEU A 133 -3.60 3.12 1.47
C LEU A 133 -2.67 3.24 0.24
N LEU A 134 -1.98 2.16 -0.13
CA LEU A 134 -1.05 2.19 -1.27
C LEU A 134 -1.79 2.27 -2.63
N PRO A 135 -2.87 1.52 -2.89
CA PRO A 135 -3.65 1.66 -4.12
C PRO A 135 -4.19 3.08 -4.31
N ARG A 136 -4.76 3.69 -3.27
CA ARG A 136 -5.25 5.07 -3.33
C ARG A 136 -4.14 6.09 -3.56
N CYS A 137 -2.96 5.86 -2.97
CA CYS A 137 -1.79 6.66 -3.29
C CYS A 137 -1.42 6.56 -4.78
N VAL A 138 -1.35 5.33 -5.32
CA VAL A 138 -1.01 5.10 -6.73
C VAL A 138 -2.04 5.75 -7.64
N GLU A 139 -3.34 5.58 -7.37
CA GLU A 139 -4.44 6.23 -8.09
C GLU A 139 -4.26 7.74 -8.18
N CYS A 140 -3.98 8.40 -7.05
CA CYS A 140 -3.73 9.84 -7.02
C CYS A 140 -2.49 10.25 -7.83
N LEU A 141 -1.45 9.41 -7.88
CA LEU A 141 -0.23 9.68 -8.65
C LEU A 141 -0.40 9.51 -10.15
N VAL A 142 -1.25 8.58 -10.60
CA VAL A 142 -1.48 8.29 -12.03
C VAL A 142 -2.71 8.97 -12.61
N GLY A 143 -3.41 9.80 -11.82
CA GLY A 143 -4.57 10.56 -12.30
C GLY A 143 -5.90 9.79 -12.30
N GLY A 144 -6.04 8.77 -11.46
CA GLY A 144 -7.35 8.16 -11.14
C GLY A 144 -7.64 6.77 -11.71
N GLU A 145 -6.66 6.07 -12.31
CA GLU A 145 -6.82 4.65 -12.65
C GLU A 145 -6.02 3.74 -11.71
N ALA A 146 -6.73 3.06 -10.81
CA ALA A 146 -6.16 2.02 -9.98
C ALA A 146 -5.83 0.78 -10.83
N PRO A 147 -4.65 0.16 -10.69
CA PRO A 147 -4.51 -1.24 -11.07
C PRO A 147 -5.31 -2.07 -10.05
N VAL A 148 -6.51 -2.52 -10.46
CA VAL A 148 -7.27 -3.49 -9.67
C VAL A 148 -6.64 -4.88 -9.86
N PRO A 149 -6.19 -5.58 -8.79
CA PRO A 149 -5.68 -6.94 -8.92
C PRO A 149 -6.71 -7.84 -9.61
N GLY A 150 -6.37 -8.36 -10.79
CA GLY A 150 -7.21 -9.31 -11.56
C GLY A 150 -8.11 -8.72 -12.65
N ARG A 151 -8.03 -7.41 -12.97
CA ARG A 151 -8.75 -6.82 -14.12
C ARG A 151 -7.78 -6.54 -15.29
N PRO A 152 -8.06 -7.01 -16.51
CA PRO A 152 -7.34 -6.55 -17.70
C PRO A 152 -7.55 -5.05 -17.88
N ARG A 153 -6.49 -4.32 -18.27
CA ARG A 153 -6.59 -2.93 -18.72
C ARG A 153 -7.47 -2.88 -19.96
N ASP A 154 -8.56 -2.13 -19.91
CA ASP A 154 -9.18 -1.64 -21.13
C ASP A 154 -8.20 -0.64 -21.78
N PRO A 155 -7.96 -0.73 -23.09
CA PRO A 155 -6.97 0.13 -23.74
C PRO A 155 -7.44 1.59 -23.69
N SER A 156 -6.61 2.43 -23.06
CA SER A 156 -6.70 3.90 -23.13
C SER A 156 -6.76 4.35 -24.60
N PRO A 157 -7.62 5.31 -24.97
CA PRO A 157 -7.66 5.84 -26.32
C PRO A 157 -6.60 6.94 -26.48
N ASP A 158 -5.52 6.64 -27.21
CA ASP A 158 -4.60 7.65 -27.75
C ASP A 158 -4.33 7.30 -29.24
N PRO A 159 -3.81 8.22 -30.07
CA PRO A 159 -4.09 9.65 -30.21
C PRO A 159 -4.41 10.01 -31.70
N VAL A 160 -4.76 11.28 -31.94
CA VAL A 160 -4.90 11.98 -33.24
C VAL A 160 -4.17 11.36 -34.46
N ALA A 161 -4.94 11.08 -35.51
CA ALA A 161 -4.47 11.04 -36.89
C ALA A 161 -5.28 12.03 -37.74
N ALA A 162 -4.56 12.76 -38.59
CA ALA A 162 -4.99 13.92 -39.34
C ALA A 162 -5.95 13.60 -40.50
N ASP A 163 -6.92 14.50 -40.68
CA ASP A 163 -7.33 15.17 -41.93
C ASP A 163 -7.02 14.49 -43.29
N THR A 164 -8.06 14.14 -44.07
CA THR A 164 -8.42 14.83 -45.34
C THR A 164 -9.46 14.06 -46.20
N THR A 165 -10.60 14.74 -46.38
CA THR A 165 -11.38 15.00 -47.63
C THR A 165 -12.08 13.91 -48.47
N GLU A 166 -13.30 14.32 -48.87
CA GLU A 166 -14.17 13.90 -50.01
C GLU A 166 -15.05 12.65 -49.81
N GLY A 167 -16.37 12.64 -50.05
CA GLY A 167 -17.31 13.62 -50.56
C GLY A 167 -18.70 12.99 -50.81
N LEU A 168 -19.71 13.85 -50.84
CA LEU A 168 -20.99 13.77 -51.57
C LEU A 168 -22.22 13.00 -50.98
N ALA A 169 -23.18 13.84 -50.58
CA ALA A 169 -24.59 13.88 -51.02
C ALA A 169 -25.59 12.86 -50.44
N ASN A 170 -26.54 13.36 -49.63
CA ASN A 170 -27.85 13.79 -50.14
C ASN A 170 -28.63 14.59 -49.08
N ALA A 171 -29.30 15.63 -49.58
CA ALA A 171 -30.24 16.49 -48.87
C ALA A 171 -31.55 15.75 -48.56
N ASP A 172 -32.26 16.10 -47.47
CA ASP A 172 -33.40 17.02 -47.55
C ASP A 172 -33.91 17.41 -46.15
N LEU A 173 -34.37 18.66 -46.03
CA LEU A 173 -34.93 19.28 -44.84
C LEU A 173 -36.46 19.18 -44.90
N SER A 174 -37.11 18.82 -43.79
CA SER A 174 -38.51 19.17 -43.55
C SER A 174 -38.73 19.42 -42.06
N ASP A 175 -39.03 20.68 -41.74
CA ASP A 175 -39.48 21.19 -40.45
C ASP A 175 -40.86 20.64 -40.06
N ASP A 176 -41.06 20.34 -38.76
CA ASP A 176 -42.10 20.95 -37.90
C ASP A 176 -41.90 20.52 -36.43
N PRO A 177 -42.47 21.21 -35.42
CA PRO A 177 -41.75 21.54 -34.21
C PRO A 177 -42.41 20.95 -32.94
N ASP A 178 -41.72 21.19 -31.82
CA ASP A 178 -42.24 21.26 -30.46
C ASP A 178 -42.33 19.95 -29.64
N ALA A 179 -41.26 19.72 -28.86
CA ALA A 179 -41.35 19.11 -27.53
C ALA A 179 -40.09 19.46 -26.70
N THR A 180 -40.14 20.62 -26.05
CA THR A 180 -39.57 20.91 -24.72
C THR A 180 -38.31 20.15 -24.26
N ALA A 181 -37.13 20.75 -24.41
CA ALA A 181 -35.96 20.47 -23.57
C ALA A 181 -35.23 21.77 -23.24
N LYS A 182 -35.55 22.40 -22.09
CA LYS A 182 -34.71 23.47 -21.54
C LYS A 182 -33.46 22.86 -20.94
N THR A 183 -32.40 22.95 -21.72
CA THR A 183 -30.98 22.86 -21.39
C THR A 183 -30.65 23.83 -20.25
N GLY A 184 -30.63 23.30 -19.02
CA GLY A 184 -29.94 23.92 -17.90
C GLY A 184 -28.44 23.68 -18.02
N SER A 185 -27.78 24.49 -18.83
CA SER A 185 -26.31 24.53 -18.96
C SER A 185 -25.68 24.94 -17.62
N LYS A 186 -25.33 23.96 -16.78
CA LYS A 186 -24.34 24.17 -15.73
C LYS A 186 -22.97 24.29 -16.40
N PRO A 187 -22.19 25.33 -16.09
CA PRO A 187 -20.88 25.51 -16.70
C PRO A 187 -20.00 24.31 -16.33
N ARG A 188 -19.59 23.54 -17.35
CA ARG A 188 -18.42 22.67 -17.26
C ARG A 188 -17.28 23.57 -16.80
N HIS A 189 -16.85 23.39 -15.56
CA HIS A 189 -15.57 23.90 -15.11
C HIS A 189 -14.51 23.21 -15.97
N ALA A 190 -14.12 23.91 -17.03
CA ALA A 190 -12.87 23.68 -17.71
C ALA A 190 -11.75 23.87 -16.68
N ALA A 191 -10.91 22.84 -16.60
CA ALA A 191 -9.48 22.89 -16.37
C ALA A 191 -8.95 24.24 -15.86
N ARG A 192 -8.71 24.31 -14.55
CA ARG A 192 -7.86 25.35 -13.96
C ARG A 192 -6.89 24.68 -12.98
N GLY A 193 -5.71 24.30 -13.46
CA GLY A 193 -4.49 24.11 -12.65
C GLY A 193 -4.52 23.07 -11.52
N GLY A 194 -5.14 21.92 -11.70
CA GLY A 194 -5.43 20.95 -10.62
C GLY A 194 -4.38 19.87 -10.32
N GLY A 195 -3.16 19.93 -10.86
CA GLY A 195 -2.14 18.89 -10.60
C GLY A 195 -1.67 18.82 -9.14
N GLY A 196 -1.71 19.96 -8.42
CA GLY A 196 -1.27 20.01 -7.02
C GLY A 196 -2.18 19.26 -6.05
N GLY A 197 -3.48 19.17 -6.33
CA GLY A 197 -4.46 18.57 -5.40
C GLY A 197 -4.38 17.06 -5.33
N GLU A 198 -4.11 16.38 -6.45
CA GLU A 198 -3.95 14.92 -6.45
C GLU A 198 -2.58 14.50 -5.87
N VAL A 199 -1.52 15.26 -6.13
CA VAL A 199 -0.21 15.03 -5.50
C VAL A 199 -0.26 15.25 -3.99
N GLU A 200 -1.01 16.25 -3.52
CA GLU A 200 -1.22 16.48 -2.08
C GLU A 200 -1.99 15.33 -1.42
N LYS A 201 -3.05 14.82 -2.07
CA LYS A 201 -3.76 13.62 -1.61
C LYS A 201 -2.87 12.37 -1.60
N ALA A 202 -2.08 12.16 -2.65
CA ALA A 202 -1.12 11.06 -2.70
C ALA A 202 -0.13 11.15 -1.53
N LEU A 203 0.33 12.37 -1.20
CA LEU A 203 1.22 12.59 -0.08
C LEU A 203 0.54 12.31 1.27
N ASP A 204 -0.73 12.66 1.45
CA ASP A 204 -1.51 12.28 2.64
C ASP A 204 -1.60 10.76 2.80
N TYR A 205 -1.97 10.04 1.74
CA TYR A 205 -1.99 8.57 1.75
C TYR A 205 -0.60 7.99 2.03
N MET A 206 0.48 8.58 1.52
CA MET A 206 1.86 8.17 1.86
C MET A 206 2.21 8.38 3.33
N TYR A 207 1.78 9.48 3.95
CA TYR A 207 2.00 9.69 5.39
C TYR A 207 1.24 8.67 6.22
N ARG A 208 -0.03 8.41 5.88
CA ARG A 208 -0.86 7.38 6.52
C ARG A 208 -0.22 6.00 6.36
N ALA A 209 0.24 5.66 5.15
CA ALA A 209 0.94 4.41 4.88
C ALA A 209 2.23 4.28 5.71
N ASN A 210 3.07 5.32 5.77
CA ASN A 210 4.29 5.30 6.58
C ASN A 210 4.01 5.14 8.08
N ARG A 211 2.93 5.72 8.61
CA ARG A 211 2.49 5.49 9.99
C ARG A 211 2.08 4.04 10.20
N MET A 212 1.27 3.49 9.29
CA MET A 212 0.75 2.14 9.43
C MET A 212 1.82 1.07 9.30
N VAL A 213 2.77 1.19 8.36
CA VAL A 213 3.88 0.23 8.24
C VAL A 213 4.82 0.32 9.45
N SER A 214 5.04 1.52 9.98
CA SER A 214 5.84 1.71 11.21
C SER A 214 5.16 1.07 12.42
N LEU A 215 3.84 1.15 12.51
CA LEU A 215 3.05 0.49 13.54
C LEU A 215 3.13 -1.04 13.39
N ALA A 216 3.00 -1.56 12.17
CA ALA A 216 3.15 -2.99 11.89
C ALA A 216 4.52 -3.51 12.35
N VAL A 217 5.62 -2.83 11.98
CA VAL A 217 6.98 -3.18 12.44
C VAL A 217 7.05 -3.24 13.96
N LYS A 218 6.53 -2.24 14.67
CA LYS A 218 6.53 -2.23 16.15
C LYS A 218 5.79 -3.42 16.74
N HIS A 219 4.63 -3.76 16.18
CA HIS A 219 3.86 -4.93 16.62
C HIS A 219 4.62 -6.24 16.39
N ILE A 220 5.29 -6.39 15.24
CA ILE A 220 6.11 -7.55 14.94
C ILE A 220 7.29 -7.63 15.91
N ASP A 221 8.04 -6.54 16.10
CA ASP A 221 9.19 -6.51 17.02
C ASP A 221 8.79 -6.89 18.45
N VAL A 222 7.64 -6.40 18.90
CA VAL A 222 7.08 -6.77 20.20
C VAL A 222 6.70 -8.25 20.25
N SER A 223 6.07 -8.79 19.20
CA SER A 223 5.74 -10.21 19.10
C SER A 223 7.01 -11.08 19.15
N VAL A 224 8.01 -10.77 18.32
CA VAL A 224 9.32 -11.44 18.27
C VAL A 224 9.97 -11.42 19.64
N ALA A 225 10.10 -10.25 20.27
CA ALA A 225 10.75 -10.11 21.58
C ALA A 225 10.10 -10.97 22.68
N VAL A 226 8.81 -11.27 22.56
CA VAL A 226 8.06 -12.07 23.53
C VAL A 226 8.22 -13.55 23.21
N LEU A 227 8.10 -13.93 21.93
CA LEU A 227 8.31 -15.31 21.48
C LEU A 227 9.76 -15.79 21.73
N SER A 228 10.75 -14.91 21.54
CA SER A 228 12.17 -15.20 21.79
C SER A 228 12.47 -15.59 23.24
N ARG A 229 11.68 -15.12 24.22
CA ARG A 229 11.89 -15.43 25.64
C ARG A 229 11.66 -16.90 25.98
N PHE A 230 10.94 -17.62 25.13
CA PHE A 230 10.64 -19.04 25.31
C PHE A 230 11.62 -19.95 24.57
N LEU A 231 12.64 -19.39 23.91
CA LEU A 231 13.64 -20.14 23.16
C LEU A 231 15.02 -20.05 23.83
N ASP A 232 15.81 -21.12 23.70
CA ASP A 232 17.20 -21.13 24.14
C ASP A 232 18.03 -20.09 23.34
N PRO A 233 18.93 -19.32 23.98
CA PRO A 233 19.71 -18.28 23.30
C PRO A 233 20.53 -18.75 22.10
N LYS A 234 21.08 -19.99 22.12
CA LYS A 234 21.86 -20.50 20.97
C LYS A 234 20.96 -20.81 19.79
N LYS A 235 19.78 -21.37 20.06
CA LYS A 235 18.75 -21.60 19.03
C LYS A 235 18.21 -20.28 18.48
N LEU A 236 18.04 -19.28 19.34
CA LEU A 236 17.65 -17.93 18.93
C LEU A 236 18.68 -17.31 17.97
N ALA A 237 19.96 -17.36 18.31
CA ALA A 237 21.03 -16.83 17.46
C ALA A 237 21.03 -17.49 16.07
N SER A 238 21.00 -18.82 16.03
CA SER A 238 20.94 -19.57 14.76
C SER A 238 19.71 -19.24 13.92
N LEU A 239 18.57 -18.93 14.56
CA LEU A 239 17.35 -18.56 13.87
C LEU A 239 17.41 -17.13 13.31
N THR A 240 18.07 -16.21 14.02
CA THR A 240 18.33 -14.86 13.54
C THR A 240 19.19 -14.90 12.29
N ASP A 241 20.32 -15.61 12.33
CA ASP A 241 21.21 -15.75 11.17
C ASP A 241 20.45 -16.31 9.96
N TYR A 242 19.63 -17.35 10.18
CA TYR A 242 18.77 -17.90 9.13
C TYR A 242 17.77 -16.89 8.57
N CYS A 243 17.05 -16.14 9.43
CA CYS A 243 16.02 -15.20 8.97
C CYS A 243 16.60 -13.96 8.27
N ASP A 244 17.82 -13.57 8.61
CA ASP A 244 18.53 -12.45 7.98
C ASP A 244 18.96 -12.78 6.54
N ASP A 245 19.17 -14.07 6.22
CA ASP A 245 19.43 -14.53 4.85
C ASP A 245 18.16 -14.57 3.97
N HIS A 246 16.96 -14.49 4.57
CA HIS A 246 15.66 -14.68 3.88
C HIS A 246 14.87 -13.37 3.72
N ILE A 247 15.56 -12.24 3.63
CA ILE A 247 14.91 -10.96 3.31
C ILE A 247 14.58 -10.94 1.81
N TYR A 248 13.30 -10.98 1.49
CA TYR A 248 12.81 -10.87 0.13
C TYR A 248 12.81 -9.40 -0.29
N ILE A 249 14.00 -8.93 -0.65
CA ILE A 249 14.17 -7.71 -1.42
C ILE A 249 13.97 -8.13 -2.86
N SER A 250 12.90 -7.65 -3.52
CA SER A 250 12.82 -7.73 -4.99
C SER A 250 14.17 -7.29 -5.53
N GLU A 251 14.88 -8.15 -6.25
CA GLU A 251 16.13 -7.78 -6.90
C GLU A 251 15.91 -6.48 -7.67
N GLU A 252 16.51 -5.43 -7.11
CA GLU A 252 16.68 -4.04 -7.51
C GLU A 252 16.90 -3.29 -6.19
N GLY A 253 18.14 -3.43 -5.68
CA GLY A 253 18.70 -2.54 -4.66
C GLY A 253 18.67 -1.07 -5.14
N PRO A 254 19.26 -0.12 -4.40
CA PRO A 254 19.11 1.29 -4.70
C PRO A 254 19.62 1.53 -6.11
N TYR A 255 18.72 1.76 -7.05
CA TYR A 255 19.14 2.16 -8.39
C TYR A 255 20.05 3.37 -8.21
N PRO A 256 21.25 3.38 -8.81
CA PRO A 256 21.90 4.64 -9.03
C PRO A 256 20.85 5.49 -9.75
N SER A 257 20.45 6.59 -9.13
CA SER A 257 19.80 7.67 -9.84
C SER A 257 20.67 7.88 -11.07
N SER A 258 20.10 7.63 -12.25
CA SER A 258 20.65 8.05 -13.52
C SER A 258 20.57 9.58 -13.59
N ASP A 259 21.29 10.22 -12.66
CA ASP A 259 21.77 11.58 -12.70
C ASP A 259 23.31 11.41 -12.75
N SER A 260 23.76 10.89 -13.88
CA SER A 260 25.15 11.02 -14.32
C SER A 260 25.12 12.00 -15.49
N ASP A 261 25.37 13.27 -15.17
CA ASP A 261 26.07 14.17 -16.09
C ASP A 261 27.57 13.97 -15.88
#